data_AF-A0A094ETW2-F1
#
_entry.id   AF-A0A094ETW2-F1
#
_cell.length_a   1.000
_cell.length_b   1.000
_cell.length_c   1.000
_cell.angle_alpha   90.00
_cell.angle_beta   90.00
_cell.angle_gamma   90.00
#
_symmetry.space_group_name_H-M   'P 1'
#
loop_
_entity.id
_entity.type
_entity.pdbx_description
1 polymer ?
#
loop_
_entity_poly.entity_id
_entity_poly.type
_entity_poly.pdbx_seq_one_letter_code
_entity_poly.pdbx_strand_id
1 'polypeptide(L)'
;MAPTSTQLLLLSPAELSYLHTSLSLHPPLRPDSRTATQFRPLTAETDILPSTNGSARICFADGTEAIVGVKAEVERTAAQPGAGEGFVDVDEEDEEGRGGKR
;
A
#
# COMPACT_ATOMS: atom_id res chain seq x y z
N MET A 1 -17.56 3.15 9.13
CA MET A 1 -17.12 3.78 7.87
C MET A 1 -15.67 4.12 8.07
N ALA A 2 -14.74 3.47 7.36
CA ALA A 2 -13.31 3.73 7.51
C ALA A 2 -13.01 5.19 7.13
N PRO A 3 -12.11 5.89 7.84
CA PRO A 3 -11.78 7.27 7.53
C PRO A 3 -11.03 7.32 6.20
N THR A 4 -11.62 7.98 5.20
CA THR A 4 -10.93 8.32 3.95
C THR A 4 -9.81 9.29 4.30
N SER A 5 -8.57 8.81 4.36
CA SER A 5 -7.39 9.68 4.45
C SER A 5 -7.24 10.43 3.13
N THR A 6 -8.04 11.48 2.93
CA THR A 6 -7.70 12.55 2.02
C THR A 6 -6.54 13.29 2.68
N GLN A 7 -5.30 12.85 2.43
CA GLN A 7 -4.22 13.82 2.30
C GLN A 7 -4.69 14.78 1.21
N LEU A 8 -5.30 15.88 1.63
CA LEU A 8 -5.67 16.97 0.73
C LEU A 8 -4.35 17.49 0.22
N LEU A 9 -3.92 17.00 -0.95
CA LEU A 9 -2.82 17.54 -1.70
C LEU A 9 -3.18 18.99 -1.98
N LEU A 10 -2.68 19.90 -1.13
CA LEU A 10 -2.87 21.34 -1.25
C LEU A 10 -1.98 21.81 -2.40
N LEU A 11 -2.40 21.50 -3.63
CA LEU A 11 -1.75 21.98 -4.84
C LEU A 11 -2.03 23.48 -4.98
N SER A 12 -0.99 24.24 -5.31
CA SER A 12 -1.14 25.63 -5.71
C SER A 12 -1.91 25.74 -7.04
N PRO A 13 -2.54 26.89 -7.32
CA PRO A 13 -3.21 27.11 -8.60
C PRO A 13 -2.29 26.93 -9.83
N ALA A 14 -1.00 27.26 -9.68
CA ALA A 14 0.00 27.08 -10.72
C ALA A 14 0.28 25.59 -10.99
N GLU A 15 0.39 24.76 -9.94
CA GLU A 15 0.62 23.32 -10.10
C GLU A 15 -0.59 22.62 -10.72
N LEU A 16 -1.81 22.98 -10.30
CA LEU A 16 -3.02 22.44 -10.89
C LEU A 16 -3.13 22.78 -12.38
N SER A 17 -2.90 24.05 -12.74
CA SER A 17 -2.95 24.47 -14.15
C SER A 17 -1.85 23.83 -14.99
N TYR A 18 -0.66 23.66 -14.43
CA TYR A 18 0.44 22.93 -15.07
C TYR A 18 0.07 21.46 -15.33
N LEU A 19 -0.39 20.72 -14.31
CA LEU A 19 -0.79 19.32 -14.44
C LEU A 19 -1.91 19.13 -15.46
N HIS A 20 -2.94 19.99 -15.41
CA HIS A 20 -4.05 19.91 -16.35
C HIS A 20 -3.56 20.14 -17.79
N THR A 21 -2.78 21.19 -18.01
CA THR A 21 -2.27 21.54 -19.34
C THR A 21 -1.33 20.46 -19.87
N SER A 22 -0.40 19.98 -19.04
CA SER A 22 0.60 18.99 -19.44
C SER A 22 -0.04 17.64 -19.80
N LEU A 23 -1.06 17.21 -19.05
CA LEU A 23 -1.78 15.96 -19.31
C LEU A 23 -2.78 16.06 -20.48
N SER A 24 -3.21 17.27 -20.85
CA SER A 24 -4.12 17.50 -22.00
C SER A 24 -3.39 17.57 -23.35
N LEU A 25 -2.05 17.62 -23.36
CA LEU A 25 -1.25 17.60 -24.57
C LEU A 25 -1.33 16.24 -25.28
N HIS A 26 -1.04 16.26 -26.58
CA HIS A 26 -0.97 15.06 -27.41
C HIS A 26 0.42 15.02 -28.05
N PRO A 27 1.39 14.26 -27.49
CA PRO A 27 1.26 13.30 -26.39
C PRO A 27 1.22 13.93 -24.98
N PRO A 28 0.62 13.26 -23.98
CA PRO A 28 0.53 13.76 -22.62
C PRO A 28 1.89 13.78 -21.93
N LEU A 29 2.21 14.85 -21.23
CA LEU A 29 3.45 15.02 -20.48
C LEU A 29 3.20 14.85 -18.99
N ARG A 30 3.71 13.74 -18.45
CA ARG A 30 3.72 13.48 -17.01
C ARG A 30 4.93 14.16 -16.35
N PRO A 31 4.84 14.61 -15.09
CA PRO A 31 5.97 15.27 -14.40
C PRO A 31 7.23 14.40 -14.28
N ASP A 32 7.07 13.09 -14.33
CA ASP A 32 8.14 12.08 -14.27
C ASP A 32 8.59 11.60 -15.66
N SER A 33 8.13 12.25 -16.73
CA SER A 33 8.44 11.92 -18.13
C SER A 33 8.07 10.50 -18.58
N ARG A 34 7.31 9.75 -17.78
CA ARG A 34 6.85 8.40 -18.13
C ARG A 34 5.69 8.47 -19.12
N THR A 35 5.51 7.43 -19.93
CA THR A 35 4.30 7.32 -20.76
C THR A 35 3.07 7.06 -19.88
N ALA A 36 1.86 7.24 -20.44
CA ALA A 36 0.62 6.98 -19.72
C ALA A 36 0.49 5.53 -19.20
N THR A 37 1.12 4.57 -19.88
CA THR A 37 1.05 3.14 -19.54
C THR A 37 2.29 2.63 -18.80
N GLN A 38 3.31 3.46 -18.61
CA GLN A 38 4.56 3.05 -17.97
C GLN A 38 4.48 3.17 -16.44
N PHE A 39 4.68 2.03 -15.77
CA PHE A 39 4.77 1.92 -14.32
C PHE A 39 6.00 2.64 -13.76
N ARG A 40 5.98 2.89 -12.44
CA ARG A 40 7.12 3.51 -11.75
C ARG A 40 8.20 2.44 -11.61
N PRO A 41 9.49 2.77 -11.73
CA PRO A 41 10.54 1.87 -11.32
C PRO A 41 10.30 1.42 -9.87
N LEU A 42 10.45 0.12 -9.64
CA LEU A 42 10.36 -0.50 -8.33
C LEU A 42 11.53 -1.45 -8.13
N THR A 43 11.95 -1.61 -6.89
CA THR A 43 12.93 -2.59 -6.45
C THR A 43 12.22 -3.63 -5.61
N ALA A 44 12.50 -4.91 -5.86
CA ALA A 44 11.98 -6.01 -5.07
C ALA A 44 13.14 -6.76 -4.41
N GLU A 45 13.09 -6.90 -3.09
CA GLU A 45 14.02 -7.68 -2.28
C GLU A 45 13.25 -8.85 -1.66
N THR A 46 13.84 -10.04 -1.66
CA THR A 46 13.27 -11.23 -1.01
C THR A 46 14.13 -11.66 0.16
N ASP A 47 13.55 -12.42 1.09
CA ASP A 47 14.27 -12.97 2.25
C ASP A 47 14.84 -11.88 3.19
N ILE A 48 14.03 -10.84 3.41
CA ILE A 48 14.38 -9.70 4.27
C ILE A 48 13.99 -9.92 5.75
N LEU A 49 13.04 -10.82 6.03
CA LEU A 49 12.57 -11.14 7.37
C LEU A 49 12.93 -12.59 7.75
N PRO A 50 13.94 -12.82 8.61
CA PRO A 50 14.44 -14.16 8.94
C PRO A 50 13.45 -15.01 9.76
N SER A 51 12.42 -14.41 10.33
CA SER A 51 11.41 -15.08 11.16
C SER A 51 10.19 -15.60 10.38
N THR A 52 10.14 -15.34 9.07
CA THR A 52 9.02 -15.69 8.19
C THR A 52 9.37 -16.89 7.32
N ASN A 53 8.37 -17.63 6.85
CA ASN A 53 8.59 -18.73 5.89
C ASN A 53 8.97 -18.18 4.50
N GLY A 54 8.49 -16.97 4.18
CA GLY A 54 8.91 -16.21 3.02
C GLY A 54 8.62 -14.73 3.26
N SER A 55 9.46 -13.87 2.71
CA SER A 55 9.27 -12.43 2.79
C SER A 55 9.67 -11.72 1.51
N ALA A 56 9.04 -10.58 1.28
CA ALA A 56 9.34 -9.68 0.18
C ALA A 56 9.18 -8.23 0.62
N ARG A 57 10.02 -7.36 0.07
CA ARG A 57 9.98 -5.91 0.22
C ARG A 57 9.92 -5.28 -1.16
N ILE A 58 8.97 -4.38 -1.37
CA ILE A 58 8.78 -3.66 -2.63
C ILE A 58 8.96 -2.17 -2.33
N CYS A 59 9.97 -1.56 -2.96
CA CYS A 59 10.27 -0.14 -2.85
C CYS A 59 9.94 0.58 -4.16
N PHE A 60 9.05 1.56 -4.10
CA PHE A 60 8.77 2.45 -5.23
C PHE A 60 9.65 3.70 -5.17
N ALA A 61 9.94 4.29 -6.34
CA ALA A 61 10.78 5.49 -6.42
C ALA A 61 10.19 6.77 -5.78
N ASP A 62 8.94 6.74 -5.30
CA ASP A 62 8.33 7.83 -4.52
C ASP A 62 8.48 7.65 -3.00
N GLY A 63 9.23 6.63 -2.58
CA GLY A 63 9.42 6.33 -1.16
C GLY A 63 8.29 5.49 -0.56
N THR A 64 7.27 5.14 -1.36
CA THR A 64 6.26 4.17 -0.93
C THR A 64 6.91 2.81 -0.84
N GLU A 65 6.74 2.15 0.30
CA GLU A 65 7.33 0.85 0.57
C GLU A 65 6.25 -0.10 1.09
N ALA A 66 6.31 -1.35 0.65
CA ALA A 66 5.48 -2.42 1.17
C ALA A 66 6.36 -3.61 1.56
N ILE A 67 6.17 -4.12 2.77
CA ILE A 67 6.81 -5.34 3.26
C ILE A 67 5.73 -6.39 3.48
N VAL A 68 5.98 -7.61 2.99
CA VAL A 68 5.08 -8.74 3.13
C VAL A 68 5.85 -9.91 3.74
N GLY A 69 5.25 -10.56 4.74
CA GLY A 69 5.75 -11.79 5.35
C GLY A 69 4.68 -12.87 5.30
N VAL A 70 5.08 -14.10 4.98
CA VAL A 70 4.21 -15.27 5.00
C VAL A 70 4.63 -16.16 6.16
N LYS A 71 3.66 -16.51 7.01
CA LYS A 71 3.81 -17.45 8.12
C LYS A 71 2.85 -18.60 7.92
N ALA A 72 3.36 -19.82 7.96
CA ALA A 72 2.54 -21.03 7.89
C ALA A 72 2.40 -21.65 9.28
N GLU A 73 1.17 -21.95 9.66
CA GLU A 73 0.84 -22.67 10.89
C GLU A 73 0.06 -23.94 10.55
N VAL A 74 0.25 -24.99 11.35
CA VAL A 74 -0.49 -26.24 11.20
C VAL A 74 -1.65 -26.24 12.18
N GLU A 75 -2.85 -26.01 11.68
CA GLU A 75 -4.08 -26.14 12.46
C GLU A 75 -4.68 -27.55 12.30
N ARG A 76 -5.33 -28.05 13.35
CA ARG A 76 -6.09 -29.30 13.27
C ARG A 76 -7.34 -29.05 12.42
N THR A 77 -7.43 -29.72 11.28
CA THR A 77 -8.61 -29.63 10.41
C THR A 77 -9.85 -30.13 11.16
N ALA A 78 -10.76 -29.22 11.55
CA ALA A 78 -12.15 -29.61 11.76
C ALA A 78 -12.66 -30.03 10.37
N ALA A 79 -13.00 -31.30 10.19
CA ALA A 79 -13.48 -31.81 8.91
C ALA A 79 -14.79 -31.11 8.54
N GLN A 80 -14.70 -29.96 7.87
CA GLN A 80 -15.80 -29.33 7.17
C GLN A 80 -15.43 -29.33 5.68
N PRO A 81 -16.16 -30.07 4.84
CA PRO A 81 -15.86 -30.13 3.42
C PRO A 81 -16.11 -28.75 2.80
N GLY A 82 -15.06 -28.00 2.46
CA GLY A 82 -15.12 -26.98 1.41
C GLY A 82 -14.68 -25.53 1.68
N ALA A 83 -13.98 -25.18 2.77
CA ALA A 83 -13.57 -23.79 3.00
C ALA A 83 -12.05 -23.67 3.27
N GLY A 84 -11.30 -23.25 2.25
CA GLY A 84 -9.95 -22.72 2.43
C GLY A 84 -10.05 -21.21 2.65
N GLU A 85 -10.04 -20.78 3.91
CA GLU A 85 -10.08 -19.36 4.26
C GLU A 85 -8.65 -18.84 4.44
N GLY A 86 -8.22 -17.96 3.53
CA GLY A 86 -7.00 -17.19 3.70
C GLY A 86 -7.27 -16.03 4.67
N PHE A 87 -6.56 -16.00 5.79
CA PHE A 87 -6.66 -14.96 6.80
C PHE A 87 -5.62 -13.86 6.51
N VAL A 88 -6.07 -12.60 6.43
CA VAL A 88 -5.20 -11.42 6.21
C VAL A 88 -5.48 -10.46 7.36
N ASP A 89 -4.63 -10.45 8.37
CA ASP A 89 -4.65 -9.44 9.43
C ASP A 89 -3.86 -8.21 8.97
N VAL A 90 -4.51 -7.06 9.01
CA VAL A 90 -3.87 -5.74 8.89
C VAL A 90 -3.88 -5.17 10.30
N ASP A 91 -2.72 -5.11 10.95
CA ASP A 91 -2.57 -4.49 12.26
C ASP A 91 -2.82 -2.97 12.14
N GLU A 92 -4.01 -2.50 12.53
CA GLU A 92 -4.28 -1.09 12.85
C GLU A 92 -3.93 -0.87 14.33
N GLU A 93 -2.96 0.00 14.61
CA GLU A 93 -2.60 0.39 15.98
C GLU A 93 -3.69 1.27 16.60
N ASP A 94 -4.57 0.69 17.42
CA ASP A 94 -5.56 1.41 18.22
C ASP A 94 -4.93 2.07 19.47
N GLU A 95 -4.85 3.40 19.50
CA GLU A 95 -4.59 4.15 20.74
C GLU A 95 -5.87 4.24 21.61
N GLU A 96 -5.92 3.50 22.73
CA GLU A 96 -6.93 3.70 23.79
C GLU A 96 -6.31 4.20 25.11
N GLY A 97 -6.53 5.50 25.39
CA GLY A 97 -6.31 6.14 26.68
C GLY A 97 -7.63 6.56 27.35
N ARG A 98 -8.28 5.60 28.00
CA ARG A 98 -9.58 5.63 28.70
C ARG A 98 -9.78 6.78 29.69
N GLY A 99 -10.86 7.54 29.52
CA GLY A 99 -11.40 8.47 30.53
C GLY A 99 -12.09 7.75 31.70
N GLY A 100 -11.67 8.07 32.93
CA GLY A 100 -12.27 7.56 34.16
C GLY A 100 -13.51 8.36 34.58
N LYS A 101 -14.62 7.67 34.87
CA LYS A 101 -15.76 8.20 35.64
C LYS A 101 -15.84 7.45 36.97
N ARG A 102 -15.77 8.19 38.07
CA ARG A 102 -16.56 7.96 39.29
C ARG A 102 -16.95 9.31 39.87
#